data_AF-A0A7S0J9U3-F1
#
_entry.id   AF-A0A7S0J9U3-F1
#
_cell.length_a   1.000
_cell.length_b   1.000
_cell.length_c   1.000
_cell.angle_alpha   90.00
_cell.angle_beta   90.00
_cell.angle_gamma   90.00
#
_symmetry.space_group_name_H-M   'P 1'
#
loop_
_entity.id
_entity.type
_entity.pdbx_description
1 polymer ?
#
loop_
_entity_poly.entity_id
_entity_poly.type
_entity_poly.pdbx_seq_one_letter_code
_entity_poly.pdbx_strand_id
1 'polypeptide(L)'
;RRRGQPQPMQPRTDWAHLSCSFSRTLPLWRPLLEQPTCVIPYRHPAEVAASSIFHSEKLWVDYMVAAVHTVVSLGCPTMFVSYHRWLYDAPRQFKELWTFLRCAGVLGLPHHPPLDAMEQLVRPRENHHNMRATAETRGSMK
;
A
#
# COMPACT_ATOMS: atom_id res chain seq x y z
N ARG A 1 -21.80 15.10 -43.68
CA ARG A 1 -20.51 14.81 -43.01
C ARG A 1 -20.51 15.46 -41.62
N ARG A 2 -20.92 14.73 -40.57
CA ARG A 2 -20.83 15.21 -39.18
C ARG A 2 -19.39 14.97 -38.71
N ARG A 3 -18.64 16.03 -38.40
CA ARG A 3 -17.33 15.91 -37.75
C ARG A 3 -17.59 15.32 -36.37
N GLY A 4 -17.08 14.12 -36.10
CA GLY A 4 -17.16 13.51 -34.78
C GLY A 4 -16.46 14.42 -33.77
N GLN A 5 -17.17 14.87 -32.75
CA GLN A 5 -16.54 15.54 -31.63
C GLN A 5 -15.60 14.53 -30.94
N PRO A 6 -14.35 14.91 -30.64
CA PRO A 6 -13.46 14.07 -29.86
C PRO A 6 -14.13 13.80 -28.51
N GLN A 7 -14.36 12.53 -28.19
CA GLN A 7 -14.86 12.18 -26.87
C GLN A 7 -13.82 12.62 -25.83
N PRO A 8 -14.24 13.24 -24.72
CA PRO A 8 -13.34 13.53 -23.62
C PRO A 8 -12.75 12.20 -23.15
N MET A 9 -11.43 12.06 -23.21
CA MET A 9 -10.74 10.91 -22.59
C MET A 9 -11.15 10.89 -21.12
N GLN A 10 -11.83 9.82 -20.70
CA GLN A 10 -12.12 9.64 -19.29
C GLN A 10 -10.79 9.55 -18.52
N PRO A 11 -10.70 10.18 -17.33
CA PRO A 11 -9.50 10.09 -16.51
C PRO A 11 -9.22 8.63 -16.22
N ARG A 12 -8.01 8.17 -16.57
CA ARG A 12 -7.54 6.84 -16.18
C ARG A 12 -7.44 6.84 -14.65
N THR A 13 -8.27 6.03 -14.00
CA THR A 13 -8.16 5.78 -12.57
C THR A 13 -7.00 4.82 -12.33
N ASP A 14 -6.04 5.24 -11.51
CA ASP A 14 -4.95 4.38 -11.08
C ASP A 14 -5.48 3.31 -10.13
N TRP A 15 -5.18 2.06 -10.44
CA TRP A 15 -5.60 0.92 -9.64
C TRP A 15 -4.57 0.62 -8.56
N ALA A 16 -4.97 0.79 -7.30
CA ALA A 16 -4.21 0.29 -6.16
C ALA A 16 -4.63 -1.15 -5.84
N HIS A 17 -3.67 -2.06 -5.73
CA HIS A 17 -3.89 -3.43 -5.29
C HIS A 17 -3.11 -3.72 -4.01
N LEU A 18 -3.83 -4.07 -2.94
CA LEU A 18 -3.24 -4.47 -1.67
C LEU A 18 -3.28 -6.00 -1.57
N SER A 19 -2.11 -6.63 -1.48
CA SER A 19 -2.01 -8.08 -1.28
C SER A 19 -0.82 -8.45 -0.41
N CYS A 20 -1.06 -9.26 0.60
CA CYS A 20 0.00 -9.89 1.41
C CYS A 20 0.69 -11.05 0.67
N SER A 21 0.21 -11.50 -0.48
CA SER A 21 0.87 -12.50 -1.32
C SER A 21 1.59 -11.89 -2.53
N PHE A 22 1.77 -10.56 -2.57
CA PHE A 22 2.28 -9.86 -3.74
C PHE A 22 3.66 -10.36 -4.19
N SER A 23 4.53 -10.80 -3.27
CA SER A 23 5.85 -11.36 -3.61
C SER A 23 5.75 -12.59 -4.51
N ARG A 24 4.64 -13.32 -4.45
CA ARG A 24 4.34 -14.51 -5.28
C ARG A 24 3.53 -14.17 -6.52
N THR A 25 2.60 -13.22 -6.44
CA THR A 25 1.69 -12.90 -7.54
C THR A 25 2.25 -11.85 -8.50
N LEU A 26 3.09 -10.94 -8.02
CA LEU A 26 3.65 -9.86 -8.84
C LEU A 26 4.42 -10.38 -10.07
N PRO A 27 5.28 -11.43 -9.99
CA PRO A 27 5.92 -11.97 -11.18
C PRO A 27 4.92 -12.43 -12.25
N LEU A 28 3.79 -12.99 -11.86
CA LEU A 28 2.74 -13.45 -12.78
C LEU A 28 2.00 -12.27 -13.43
N TRP A 29 1.82 -11.18 -12.68
CA TRP A 29 1.07 -10.00 -13.14
C TRP A 29 1.97 -9.01 -13.88
N ARG A 30 3.28 -9.03 -13.64
CA ARG A 30 4.25 -8.06 -14.17
C ARG A 30 4.11 -7.80 -15.67
N PRO A 31 3.92 -8.81 -16.55
CA PRO A 31 3.77 -8.57 -17.99
C PRO A 31 2.50 -7.80 -18.37
N LEU A 32 1.49 -7.81 -17.50
CA LEU A 32 0.20 -7.13 -17.69
C LEU A 32 0.18 -5.71 -17.12
N LEU A 33 1.25 -5.29 -16.43
CA LEU A 33 1.35 -3.99 -15.77
C LEU A 33 2.35 -3.11 -16.54
N GLU A 34 1.91 -1.95 -17.00
CA GLU A 34 2.77 -1.00 -17.73
C GLU A 34 3.96 -0.56 -16.86
N GLN A 35 3.69 -0.06 -15.65
CA GLN A 35 4.70 0.43 -14.72
C GLN A 35 4.30 0.16 -13.25
N PRO A 36 4.47 -1.07 -12.74
CA PRO A 36 4.12 -1.35 -11.36
C PRO A 36 5.05 -0.60 -10.41
N THR A 37 4.45 0.16 -9.49
CA THR A 37 5.12 0.81 -8.37
C THR A 37 4.78 0.06 -7.10
N CYS A 38 5.79 -0.28 -6.29
CA CYS A 38 5.62 -1.11 -5.11
C CYS A 38 5.80 -0.29 -3.83
N VAL A 39 4.86 -0.43 -2.91
CA VAL A 39 4.93 0.14 -1.56
C VAL A 39 4.89 -1.00 -0.57
N ILE A 40 5.99 -1.20 0.17
CA ILE A 40 6.13 -2.31 1.11
C ILE A 40 6.03 -1.74 2.54
N PRO A 41 4.93 -1.98 3.28
CA PRO A 41 4.89 -1.63 4.69
C PRO A 41 5.91 -2.47 5.45
N TYR A 42 6.72 -1.83 6.28
CA TYR A 42 7.73 -2.47 7.10
C TYR A 42 7.39 -2.33 8.58
N ARG A 43 7.36 -3.47 9.28
CA ARG A 43 7.30 -3.57 10.74
C ARG A 43 8.26 -4.68 11.18
N HIS A 44 8.86 -4.54 12.36
CA HIS A 44 9.82 -5.53 12.85
C HIS A 44 9.19 -6.93 12.88
N PRO A 45 9.83 -7.98 12.31
CA PRO A 45 9.25 -9.33 12.22
C PRO A 45 8.77 -9.90 13.56
N ALA A 46 9.53 -9.69 14.64
CA ALA A 46 9.10 -10.09 15.99
C ALA A 46 7.76 -9.45 16.43
N GLU A 47 7.55 -8.16 16.12
CA GLU A 47 6.29 -7.48 16.45
C GLU A 47 5.13 -7.99 15.59
N VAL A 48 5.38 -8.24 14.31
CA VAL A 48 4.36 -8.81 13.42
C VAL A 48 3.99 -10.21 13.90
N ALA A 49 4.98 -11.06 14.21
CA ALA A 49 4.79 -12.39 14.76
C ALA A 49 3.91 -12.35 16.01
N ALA A 50 4.23 -11.48 16.98
CA ALA A 50 3.45 -11.32 18.21
C ALA A 50 1.98 -10.94 17.96
N SER A 51 1.69 -10.20 16.89
CA SER A 51 0.33 -9.78 16.51
C SER A 51 -0.36 -10.66 15.45
N SER A 52 0.30 -11.71 14.97
CA SER A 52 -0.18 -12.58 13.89
C SER A 52 -0.63 -13.95 14.41
N ILE A 53 -1.52 -14.62 13.67
CA ILE A 53 -2.00 -15.97 13.99
C ILE A 53 -0.86 -17.01 13.96
N PHE A 54 0.14 -16.83 13.08
CA PHE A 54 1.21 -17.81 12.88
C PHE A 54 2.32 -17.76 13.94
N HIS A 55 2.42 -16.66 14.70
CA HIS A 55 3.41 -16.44 15.76
C HIS A 55 4.88 -16.78 15.41
N SER A 56 5.24 -16.78 14.12
CA SER A 56 6.55 -17.20 13.63
C SER A 56 7.32 -16.01 13.08
N GLU A 57 8.36 -15.57 13.80
CA GLU A 57 9.24 -14.49 13.34
C GLU A 57 9.95 -14.86 12.04
N LYS A 58 10.45 -16.09 11.93
CA LYS A 58 11.14 -16.59 10.73
C LYS A 58 10.26 -16.48 9.49
N LEU A 59 8.97 -16.83 9.60
CA LEU A 59 8.03 -16.71 8.48
C LEU A 59 7.96 -15.27 7.95
N TRP A 60 7.90 -14.28 8.86
CA TRP A 60 7.82 -12.87 8.49
C TRP A 60 9.16 -12.33 7.94
N VAL A 61 10.30 -12.80 8.44
CA VAL A 61 11.62 -12.52 7.86
C VAL A 61 11.69 -13.05 6.43
N ASP A 62 11.38 -14.34 6.23
CA ASP A 62 11.44 -15.00 4.91
C ASP A 62 10.47 -14.31 3.92
N TYR A 63 9.28 -13.91 4.40
CA TYR A 63 8.34 -13.13 3.62
C TYR A 63 8.92 -11.78 3.15
N MET A 64 9.51 -11.01 4.07
CA MET A 64 10.11 -9.72 3.74
C MET A 64 11.26 -9.87 2.75
N VAL A 65 12.13 -10.86 2.95
CA VAL A 65 13.23 -11.17 2.01
C VAL A 65 12.66 -11.50 0.62
N ALA A 66 11.64 -12.34 0.54
CA ALA A 66 10.99 -12.68 -0.73
C ALA A 66 10.36 -11.45 -1.40
N ALA A 67 9.69 -10.59 -0.64
CA ALA A 67 9.10 -9.35 -1.14
C ALA A 67 10.16 -8.42 -1.73
N VAL A 68 11.26 -8.18 -1.02
CA VAL A 68 12.38 -7.34 -1.51
C VAL A 68 13.04 -7.96 -2.74
N HIS A 69 13.33 -9.27 -2.71
CA HIS A 69 13.95 -9.96 -3.84
C HIS A 69 13.07 -9.86 -5.10
N THR A 70 11.77 -10.10 -4.96
CA THR A 70 10.82 -10.00 -6.07
C THR A 70 10.83 -8.61 -6.70
N VAL A 71 10.67 -7.53 -5.93
CA VAL A 71 10.61 -6.18 -6.52
C VAL A 71 11.92 -5.74 -7.16
N VAL A 72 13.07 -6.14 -6.58
CA VAL A 72 14.39 -5.87 -7.15
C VAL A 72 14.56 -6.62 -8.47
N SER A 73 14.21 -7.91 -8.51
CA SER A 73 14.33 -8.73 -9.73
C SER A 73 13.46 -8.25 -10.89
N LEU A 74 12.33 -7.62 -10.59
CA LEU A 74 11.39 -7.11 -11.60
C LEU A 74 11.63 -5.63 -11.96
N GLY A 75 12.62 -4.99 -11.34
CA GLY A 75 12.96 -3.58 -11.57
C GLY A 75 11.84 -2.61 -11.19
N CYS A 76 11.02 -2.95 -10.20
CA CYS A 76 9.90 -2.11 -9.79
C CYS A 76 10.40 -0.95 -8.89
N PRO A 77 10.03 0.31 -9.17
CA PRO A 77 10.20 1.39 -8.21
C PRO A 77 9.58 0.99 -6.87
N THR A 78 10.37 1.06 -5.79
CA THR A 78 9.96 0.52 -4.48
C THR A 78 10.22 1.52 -3.37
N MET A 79 9.25 1.68 -2.47
CA MET A 79 9.40 2.40 -1.21
C MET A 79 9.01 1.53 -0.02
N PHE A 80 9.80 1.60 1.05
CA PHE A 80 9.43 1.01 2.34
C PHE A 80 8.72 2.04 3.21
N VAL A 81 7.56 1.67 3.75
CA VAL A 81 6.79 2.50 4.66
C VAL A 81 6.91 1.91 6.07
N SER A 82 7.77 2.50 6.89
CA SER A 82 7.90 2.16 8.31
C SER A 82 6.58 2.34 9.05
N TYR A 83 6.06 1.27 9.64
CA TYR A 83 4.87 1.26 10.48
C TYR A 83 5.03 2.19 11.70
N HIS A 84 6.21 2.20 12.32
CA HIS A 84 6.51 3.10 13.43
C HIS A 84 6.36 4.58 13.02
N ARG A 85 6.97 4.99 11.89
CA ARG A 85 6.81 6.36 11.39
C ARG A 85 5.36 6.66 11.01
N TRP A 86 4.62 5.67 10.53
CA TRP A 86 3.21 5.87 10.19
C TRP A 86 2.36 6.14 11.44
N LEU A 87 2.72 5.57 12.59
CA LEU A 87 2.04 5.80 13.85
C LEU A 87 2.40 7.14 14.50
N TYR A 88 3.67 7.56 14.41
CA TYR A 88 4.19 8.70 15.18
C TYR A 88 4.47 9.96 14.36
N ASP A 89 4.56 9.84 13.03
CA ASP A 89 4.89 10.92 12.09
C ASP A 89 4.23 10.68 10.72
N ALA A 90 2.95 10.30 10.74
CA ALA A 90 2.15 9.99 9.55
C ALA A 90 2.18 11.10 8.49
N PRO A 91 2.02 12.41 8.86
CA PRO A 91 1.99 13.48 7.87
C PRO A 91 3.30 13.59 7.07
N ARG A 92 4.46 13.42 7.72
CA ARG A 92 5.74 13.45 7.01
C ARG A 92 5.91 12.24 6.11
N GLN A 93 5.61 11.04 6.63
CA GLN A 93 5.77 9.82 5.83
C GLN A 93 4.80 9.79 4.65
N PHE A 94 3.59 10.34 4.80
CA PHE A 94 2.66 10.52 3.69
C PHE A 94 3.20 11.45 2.62
N LYS A 95 3.82 12.59 2.98
CA LYS A 95 4.48 13.48 2.01
C LYS A 95 5.62 12.79 1.26
N GLU A 96 6.40 11.96 1.95
CA GLU A 96 7.47 11.15 1.33
C GLU A 96 6.88 10.12 0.35
N LEU A 97 5.84 9.41 0.76
CA LEU A 97 5.11 8.47 -0.11
C LEU A 97 4.54 9.18 -1.35
N TRP A 98 3.91 10.34 -1.16
CA TRP A 98 3.37 11.13 -2.25
C TRP A 98 4.44 11.52 -3.28
N THR A 99 5.58 12.00 -2.78
CA THR A 99 6.72 12.40 -3.61
C THR A 99 7.26 11.20 -4.37
N PHE A 100 7.42 10.06 -3.68
CA PHE A 100 7.86 8.82 -4.31
C PHE A 100 6.92 8.38 -5.44
N LEU A 101 5.60 8.32 -5.22
CA LEU A 101 4.66 7.89 -6.26
C LEU A 101 4.70 8.81 -7.49
N ARG A 102 4.81 10.12 -7.27
CA ARG A 102 5.00 11.09 -8.36
C ARG A 102 6.31 10.85 -9.12
N CYS A 103 7.42 10.66 -8.43
CA CYS A 103 8.71 10.37 -9.04
C CYS A 103 8.73 9.02 -9.78
N ALA A 104 7.95 8.05 -9.31
CA ALA A 104 7.79 6.74 -9.94
C ALA A 104 6.93 6.79 -11.22
N GLY A 105 6.34 7.95 -11.55
CA GLY A 105 5.52 8.13 -12.74
C GLY A 105 4.08 7.64 -12.59
N VAL A 106 3.61 7.46 -11.35
CA VAL A 106 2.19 7.14 -11.11
C VAL A 106 1.35 8.31 -11.64
N LEU A 107 0.46 8.00 -12.59
CA LEU A 107 -0.41 8.97 -13.23
C LEU A 107 -1.56 9.33 -12.28
N GLY A 108 -2.45 10.24 -12.70
CA GLY A 108 -3.68 10.59 -11.97
C GLY A 108 -3.52 11.24 -10.59
N LEU A 109 -2.30 11.33 -10.04
CA LEU A 109 -2.05 11.97 -8.76
C LEU A 109 -2.19 13.49 -8.86
N PRO A 110 -2.90 14.15 -7.93
CA PRO A 110 -2.90 15.60 -7.83
C PRO A 110 -1.48 16.19 -7.63
N HIS A 111 -1.30 17.46 -7.97
CA HIS A 111 -0.01 18.13 -7.80
C HIS A 111 0.44 18.20 -6.33
N HIS A 112 -0.51 18.30 -5.41
CA HIS A 112 -0.27 18.36 -3.98
C HIS A 112 -0.93 17.18 -3.26
N PRO A 113 -0.36 16.70 -2.14
CA PRO A 113 -1.01 15.70 -1.33
C PRO A 113 -2.39 16.22 -0.87
N PRO A 114 -3.45 15.41 -0.94
CA PRO A 114 -4.78 15.83 -0.49
C PRO A 114 -4.76 16.15 1.01
N LEU A 115 -5.08 17.39 1.36
CA LEU A 115 -5.09 17.89 2.74
C LEU A 115 -6.04 17.08 3.62
N ASP A 116 -7.23 16.77 3.09
CA ASP A 116 -8.24 15.97 3.80
C ASP A 116 -7.71 14.58 4.18
N ALA A 117 -6.89 13.96 3.31
CA ALA A 117 -6.26 12.68 3.61
C ALA A 117 -5.20 12.84 4.71
N MET A 118 -4.43 13.93 4.69
CA MET A 118 -3.47 14.22 5.76
C MET A 118 -4.17 14.44 7.11
N GLU A 119 -5.31 15.12 7.14
CA GLU A 119 -6.09 15.35 8.36
C GLU A 119 -6.65 14.03 8.94
N GLN A 120 -7.10 13.13 8.07
CA GLN A 120 -7.57 11.79 8.49
C GLN A 120 -6.43 10.94 9.10
N LEU A 121 -5.19 11.10 8.61
CA LEU A 121 -4.02 10.40 9.16
C LEU A 121 -3.63 10.88 10.56
N VAL A 122 -4.01 12.10 10.96
CA VAL A 122 -3.73 12.67 12.29
C VAL A 122 -4.65 12.11 13.39
N ARG A 123 -5.66 11.31 13.03
CA ARG A 123 -6.57 10.63 13.99
C ARG A 123 -6.37 9.11 14.11
N PRO A 124 -5.15 8.55 14.30
CA PRO A 124 -4.96 7.09 14.33
C PRO A 124 -5.69 6.39 15.48
N ARG A 125 -5.97 7.09 16.59
CA ARG A 125 -6.60 6.50 17.79
C ARG A 125 -8.07 6.16 17.61
N GLU A 126 -8.80 6.91 16.78
CA GLU A 126 -10.23 6.66 16.54
C GLU A 126 -10.46 5.44 15.63
N ASN A 127 -9.51 5.18 14.71
CA ASN A 127 -9.67 4.13 13.70
C ASN A 127 -9.11 2.75 14.11
N HIS A 128 -8.12 2.69 15.00
CA HIS A 128 -7.58 1.39 15.46
C HIS A 128 -8.57 0.59 16.32
N HIS A 129 -9.48 1.24 17.04
CA HIS A 129 -10.47 0.55 17.89
C HIS A 129 -11.66 0.00 17.08
N ASN A 130 -12.04 0.63 15.97
CA ASN A 130 -13.17 0.17 15.14
C ASN A 130 -12.89 -1.15 14.38
N MET A 131 -11.62 -1.49 14.12
CA MET A 131 -11.27 -2.78 13.50
C MET A 131 -11.37 -3.97 14.48
N ARG A 132 -11.27 -3.74 15.80
CA ARG A 132 -11.51 -4.80 16.80
C ARG A 132 -13.01 -5.06 17.00
N ALA A 133 -13.82 -4.00 17.06
CA ALA A 133 -15.27 -4.12 17.24
C ALA A 133 -15.95 -4.94 16.13
N THR A 134 -15.50 -4.80 14.88
CA THR A 134 -16.06 -5.54 13.73
C THR A 134 -15.64 -7.02 13.68
N ALA A 135 -14.52 -7.39 14.31
CA ALA A 135 -14.09 -8.78 14.42
C ALA A 135 -14.87 -9.56 15.50
N GLU A 136 -15.24 -8.89 16.60
CA GLU A 136 -16.00 -9.49 17.69
C GLU A 136 -17.47 -9.73 17.33
N THR A 137 -18.09 -8.88 16.50
CA THR A 137 -19.50 -9.07 16.11
C THR A 137 -19.73 -10.30 15.22
N ARG A 138 -18.69 -10.79 14.51
CA ARG A 138 -18.79 -12.01 13.68
C ARG A 138 -18.56 -13.31 14.44
N GLY A 139 -18.05 -13.25 15.68
CA GLY A 139 -17.82 -14.42 16.51
C GLY A 139 -19.03 -14.87 17.34
N SER A 140 -20.09 -14.05 17.42
CA SER A 140 -21.24 -14.27 18.30
C SER A 140 -22.50 -14.80 17.60
N MET A 141 -22.38 -15.27 16.34
CA MET A 141 -23.39 -16.05 15.64
C MET A 141 -22.97 -17.51 15.60
N LYS A 142 -23.05 -18.19 16.75
CA LYS A 142 -23.10 -19.65 16.86
C LYS A 142 -24.19 -20.03 17.83
#